data_AF-E2A5M9-F1
#
_entry.id   AF-E2A5M9-F1
#
_cell.length_a   1.000
_cell.length_b   1.000
_cell.length_c   1.000
_cell.angle_alpha   90.00
_cell.angle_beta   90.00
_cell.angle_gamma   90.00
#
_symmetry.space_group_name_H-M   'P 1'
#
loop_
_entity.id
_entity.type
_entity.pdbx_description
1 polymer ?
#
loop_
_entity_poly.entity_id
_entity_poly.type
_entity_poly.pdbx_seq_one_letter_code
_entity_poly.pdbx_strand_id
1 'polypeptide(L)'
;MSFFSKVFGGKKEAAAPSTAEAIQKLRETEDMLIKKQEFLETKIDNEVLIAKKNASKNKRAAIQALKRKKRYEKQLQQIDGTLSTIEMQREALESANTNTAVLTTMKGAADAMKAAHQHMDVDQVHDMMDDIAEQQDVAREISDAISNPVAFGQDADEDELEKELEELQQEQLDKELLGIDTTTDELPAVPTSVPVAPNKTRTKAKPEEDEDLKELEAWAS
;
A
#
# COMPACT_ATOMS: atom_id res chain seq x y z
N MET A 1 4.51 -3.28 -65.27
CA MET A 1 4.12 -2.11 -64.45
C MET A 1 3.78 -2.61 -63.06
N SER A 2 4.50 -2.10 -62.08
CA SER A 2 4.53 -2.54 -60.69
C SER A 2 3.41 -1.87 -59.90
N PHE A 3 2.52 -2.63 -59.24
CA PHE A 3 1.49 -2.09 -58.35
C PHE A 3 1.19 -3.00 -57.14
N PHE A 4 2.18 -3.75 -56.62
CA PHE A 4 1.97 -4.68 -55.50
C PHE A 4 3.12 -4.71 -54.47
N SER A 5 3.63 -3.55 -54.01
CA SER A 5 4.68 -3.56 -52.97
C SER A 5 4.73 -2.34 -52.05
N LYS A 6 3.60 -1.79 -51.59
CA LYS A 6 3.66 -0.66 -50.65
C LYS A 6 2.44 -0.46 -49.75
N VAL A 7 1.95 -1.52 -49.10
CA VAL A 7 1.09 -1.40 -47.90
C VAL A 7 1.48 -2.47 -46.87
N PHE A 8 2.76 -2.55 -46.53
CA PHE A 8 3.20 -3.23 -45.32
C PHE A 8 4.02 -2.22 -44.53
N GLY A 9 3.29 -1.29 -43.91
CA GLY A 9 3.83 -0.36 -42.93
C GLY A 9 4.23 -1.17 -41.71
N GLY A 10 5.54 -1.39 -41.54
CA GLY A 10 6.10 -1.90 -40.31
C GLY A 10 5.69 -0.97 -39.17
N LYS A 11 4.72 -1.41 -38.37
CA LYS A 11 4.63 -0.93 -36.99
C LYS A 11 5.97 -1.29 -36.36
N LYS A 12 6.79 -0.27 -36.07
CA LYS A 12 7.80 -0.39 -35.01
C LYS A 12 7.05 -0.97 -33.81
N GLU A 13 7.42 -2.17 -33.39
CA GLU A 13 7.00 -2.66 -32.08
C GLU A 13 7.33 -1.55 -31.08
N ALA A 14 6.30 -1.02 -30.41
CA ALA A 14 6.54 -0.11 -29.31
C ALA A 14 7.44 -0.87 -28.33
N ALA A 15 8.55 -0.25 -27.95
CA ALA A 15 9.43 -0.82 -26.94
C ALA A 15 8.57 -1.23 -25.75
N ALA A 16 8.80 -2.43 -25.22
CA ALA A 16 8.10 -2.90 -24.04
C ALA A 16 8.21 -1.81 -22.95
N PRO A 17 7.10 -1.47 -22.26
CA PRO A 17 7.14 -0.45 -21.23
C PRO A 17 8.22 -0.79 -20.22
N SER A 18 8.98 0.22 -19.78
CA SER A 18 10.01 -0.02 -18.78
C SER A 18 9.37 -0.46 -17.47
N THR A 19 10.10 -1.21 -16.64
CA THR A 19 9.63 -1.62 -15.30
C THR A 19 9.18 -0.42 -14.48
N ALA A 20 9.90 0.70 -14.58
CA ALA A 20 9.55 1.96 -13.92
C ALA A 20 8.22 2.55 -14.41
N GLU A 21 7.98 2.55 -15.73
CA GLU A 21 6.70 3.01 -16.30
C GLU A 21 5.53 2.10 -15.90
N ALA A 22 5.75 0.78 -15.80
CA ALA A 22 4.74 -0.17 -15.34
C ALA A 22 4.39 0.07 -13.87
N ILE A 23 5.40 0.26 -12.99
CA ILE A 23 5.20 0.59 -11.57
C ILE A 23 4.41 1.90 -11.43
N GLN A 24 4.76 2.93 -12.19
CA GLN A 24 4.07 4.22 -12.15
C GLN A 24 2.58 4.08 -12.52
N LYS A 25 2.26 3.34 -13.59
CA LYS A 25 0.87 3.08 -13.98
C LYS A 25 0.08 2.28 -12.95
N LEU A 26 0.73 1.34 -12.26
CA LEU A 26 0.10 0.58 -11.18
C LEU A 26 -0.27 1.52 -10.02
N ARG A 27 0.63 2.43 -9.62
CA ARG A 27 0.35 3.45 -8.59
C ARG A 27 -0.79 4.39 -8.98
N GLU A 28 -0.79 4.88 -10.22
CA GLU A 28 -1.91 5.72 -10.71
C GLU A 28 -3.25 4.98 -10.70
N THR A 29 -3.24 3.68 -11.02
CA THR A 29 -4.44 2.84 -11.00
C THR A 29 -4.92 2.58 -9.58
N GLU A 30 -4.00 2.34 -8.65
CA GLU A 30 -4.26 2.19 -7.22
C GLU A 30 -4.90 3.46 -6.64
N ASP A 31 -4.31 4.64 -6.87
CA ASP A 31 -4.87 5.93 -6.44
C ASP A 31 -6.30 6.14 -6.96
N MET A 32 -6.55 5.76 -8.22
CA MET A 32 -7.89 5.84 -8.82
C MET A 32 -8.88 4.87 -8.15
N LEU A 33 -8.44 3.66 -7.82
CA LEU A 33 -9.27 2.67 -7.13
C LEU A 33 -9.58 3.08 -5.69
N ILE A 34 -8.61 3.66 -4.97
CA ILE A 34 -8.80 4.19 -3.60
C ILE A 34 -9.88 5.29 -3.61
N LYS A 35 -9.75 6.29 -4.48
CA LYS A 35 -10.77 7.35 -4.63
C LYS A 35 -12.16 6.79 -4.96
N LYS A 36 -12.21 5.73 -5.77
CA LYS A 36 -13.48 5.06 -6.12
C LYS A 36 -14.07 4.30 -4.93
N GLN A 37 -13.24 3.70 -4.09
CA GLN A 37 -13.63 3.07 -2.84
C GLN A 37 -14.25 4.10 -1.89
N GLU A 38 -13.57 5.21 -1.60
CA GLU A 38 -14.07 6.30 -0.75
C GLU A 38 -15.44 6.84 -1.24
N PHE A 39 -15.57 6.99 -2.56
CA PHE A 39 -16.83 7.39 -3.17
C PHE A 39 -17.95 6.37 -2.93
N LEU A 40 -17.66 5.06 -3.07
CA LEU A 40 -18.65 4.01 -2.83
C LEU A 40 -19.03 3.89 -1.36
N GLU A 41 -18.09 4.06 -0.44
CA GLU A 41 -18.33 4.13 1.00
C GLU A 41 -19.28 5.28 1.34
N THR A 42 -19.01 6.47 0.80
CA THR A 42 -19.91 7.63 0.94
C THR A 42 -21.31 7.34 0.39
N LYS A 43 -21.43 6.63 -0.75
CA LYS A 43 -22.74 6.22 -1.30
C LYS A 43 -23.44 5.20 -0.40
N ILE A 44 -22.71 4.26 0.19
CA ILE A 44 -23.23 3.27 1.14
C ILE A 44 -23.84 3.99 2.35
N ASP A 45 -23.12 4.93 2.95
CA ASP A 45 -23.57 5.69 4.11
C ASP A 45 -24.84 6.50 3.82
N ASN A 46 -24.88 7.16 2.67
CA ASN A 46 -26.07 7.87 2.23
C ASN A 46 -27.30 6.96 2.09
N GLU A 47 -27.14 5.77 1.50
CA GLU A 47 -28.25 4.80 1.40
C GLU A 47 -28.68 4.26 2.78
N VAL A 48 -27.74 4.11 3.73
CA VAL A 48 -28.07 3.77 5.12
C VAL A 48 -28.92 4.86 5.76
N LEU A 49 -28.55 6.13 5.59
CA LEU A 49 -29.31 7.27 6.12
C LEU A 49 -30.72 7.32 5.50
N ILE A 50 -30.84 7.13 4.18
CA ILE A 50 -32.14 7.07 3.48
C ILE A 50 -32.99 5.90 4.02
N ALA A 51 -32.39 4.72 4.20
CA ALA A 51 -33.08 3.56 4.75
C ALA A 51 -33.58 3.82 6.17
N LYS A 52 -32.73 4.35 7.05
CA LYS A 52 -33.08 4.73 8.44
C LYS A 52 -34.22 5.75 8.48
N LYS A 53 -34.15 6.81 7.65
CA LYS A 53 -35.17 7.86 7.58
C LYS A 53 -36.55 7.34 7.13
N ASN A 54 -36.57 6.34 6.26
CA ASN A 54 -37.80 5.78 5.67
C ASN A 54 -38.29 4.50 6.35
N ALA A 55 -37.54 3.93 7.31
CA ALA A 55 -37.83 2.64 7.92
C ALA A 55 -39.27 2.54 8.51
N SER A 56 -39.74 3.58 9.19
CA SER A 56 -41.08 3.63 9.80
C SER A 56 -42.14 4.31 8.93
N LYS A 57 -41.74 5.10 7.94
CA LYS A 57 -42.65 5.93 7.14
C LYS A 57 -42.97 5.35 5.77
N ASN A 58 -41.99 4.73 5.13
CA ASN A 58 -42.09 4.22 3.77
C ASN A 58 -41.19 2.99 3.58
N LYS A 59 -41.73 1.83 3.95
CA LYS A 59 -41.06 0.53 3.86
C LYS A 59 -40.54 0.24 2.45
N ARG A 60 -41.26 0.63 1.39
CA ARG A 60 -40.84 0.42 0.00
C ARG A 60 -39.58 1.22 -0.33
N ALA A 61 -39.52 2.49 0.06
CA ALA A 61 -38.36 3.33 -0.14
C ALA A 61 -37.13 2.83 0.65
N ALA A 62 -37.33 2.39 1.90
CA ALA A 62 -36.26 1.81 2.71
C ALA A 62 -35.67 0.54 2.09
N ILE A 63 -36.52 -0.38 1.59
CA ILE A 63 -36.06 -1.60 0.91
C ILE A 63 -35.26 -1.28 -0.35
N GLN A 64 -35.66 -0.28 -1.14
CA GLN A 64 -34.92 0.12 -2.33
C GLN A 64 -33.55 0.72 -2.00
N ALA A 65 -33.45 1.52 -0.93
CA ALA A 65 -32.17 2.03 -0.45
C ALA A 65 -31.24 0.89 0.02
N LEU A 66 -31.75 -0.09 0.76
CA LEU A 66 -30.98 -1.27 1.17
C LEU A 66 -30.50 -2.11 -0.02
N LYS A 67 -31.29 -2.22 -1.09
CA LYS A 67 -30.86 -2.89 -2.33
C LYS A 67 -29.71 -2.16 -3.01
N ARG A 68 -29.76 -0.82 -3.07
CA ARG A 68 -28.66 0.00 -3.60
C ARG A 68 -27.41 -0.11 -2.74
N LYS A 69 -27.54 -0.03 -1.41
CA LYS A 69 -26.46 -0.31 -0.45
C LYS A 69 -25.76 -1.63 -0.77
N LYS A 70 -26.53 -2.73 -0.85
CA LYS A 70 -25.98 -4.07 -1.14
C LYS A 70 -25.26 -4.16 -2.49
N ARG A 71 -25.70 -3.40 -3.50
CA ARG A 71 -25.00 -3.31 -4.79
C ARG A 71 -23.67 -2.57 -4.67
N TYR A 72 -23.63 -1.46 -3.93
CA TYR A 72 -22.39 -0.72 -3.70
C TYR A 72 -21.39 -1.52 -2.85
N GLU A 73 -21.84 -2.21 -1.80
CA GLU A 73 -20.99 -3.13 -1.01
C GLU A 73 -20.33 -4.21 -1.88
N LYS A 74 -21.10 -4.79 -2.82
CA LYS A 74 -20.53 -5.78 -3.75
C LYS A 74 -19.49 -5.16 -4.68
N GLN A 75 -19.68 -3.91 -5.11
CA GLN A 75 -18.70 -3.21 -5.93
C GLN A 75 -17.45 -2.86 -5.13
N LEU A 76 -17.61 -2.46 -3.86
CA LEU A 76 -16.50 -2.18 -2.95
C LEU A 76 -15.64 -3.42 -2.75
N GLN A 77 -16.25 -4.57 -2.40
CA GLN A 77 -15.53 -5.84 -2.26
C GLN A 77 -14.77 -6.26 -3.53
N GLN A 78 -15.29 -5.95 -4.72
CA GLN A 78 -14.59 -6.20 -5.98
C GLN A 78 -13.38 -5.29 -6.17
N ILE A 79 -13.50 -4.02 -5.75
CA ILE A 79 -12.40 -3.05 -5.79
C ILE A 79 -11.31 -3.49 -4.80
N ASP A 80 -11.66 -3.86 -3.57
CA ASP A 80 -10.68 -4.31 -2.56
C ASP A 80 -9.84 -5.49 -3.08
N GLY A 81 -10.48 -6.49 -3.68
CA GLY A 81 -9.75 -7.63 -4.27
C GLY A 81 -8.89 -7.24 -5.48
N THR A 82 -9.32 -6.24 -6.25
CA THR A 82 -8.55 -5.72 -7.39
C THR A 82 -7.35 -4.90 -6.90
N LEU A 83 -7.53 -4.09 -5.86
CA LEU A 83 -6.51 -3.27 -5.21
C LEU A 83 -5.38 -4.17 -4.68
N SER A 84 -5.73 -5.19 -3.89
CA SER A 84 -4.77 -6.17 -3.37
C SER A 84 -3.99 -6.87 -4.49
N THR A 85 -4.65 -7.19 -5.61
CA THR A 85 -3.96 -7.78 -6.77
C THR A 85 -2.95 -6.80 -7.40
N ILE A 86 -3.29 -5.51 -7.50
CA ILE A 86 -2.41 -4.48 -8.04
C ILE A 86 -1.23 -4.21 -7.12
N GLU A 87 -1.45 -4.15 -5.80
CA GLU A 87 -0.41 -3.99 -4.79
C GLU A 87 0.61 -5.14 -4.88
N MET A 88 0.14 -6.40 -4.89
CA MET A 88 1.01 -7.57 -5.06
C MET A 88 1.83 -7.51 -6.36
N GLN A 89 1.22 -7.06 -7.47
CA GLN A 89 1.91 -6.93 -8.75
C GLN A 89 2.96 -5.81 -8.74
N ARG A 90 2.66 -4.68 -8.09
CA ARG A 90 3.60 -3.56 -7.93
C ARG A 90 4.81 -4.00 -7.11
N GLU A 91 4.59 -4.64 -5.98
CA GLU A 91 5.66 -5.16 -5.11
C GLU A 91 6.52 -6.19 -5.82
N ALA A 92 5.91 -7.11 -6.57
CA ALA A 92 6.65 -8.09 -7.38
C ALA A 92 7.55 -7.41 -8.43
N LEU A 93 7.07 -6.35 -9.09
CA LEU A 93 7.87 -5.58 -10.05
C LEU A 93 8.99 -4.79 -9.38
N GLU A 94 8.74 -4.19 -8.22
CA GLU A 94 9.75 -3.47 -7.43
C GLU A 94 10.86 -4.40 -6.93
N SER A 95 10.48 -5.60 -6.46
CA SER A 95 11.42 -6.66 -6.10
C SER A 95 12.24 -7.12 -7.30
N ALA A 96 11.59 -7.37 -8.45
CA ALA A 96 12.29 -7.77 -9.67
C ALA A 96 13.27 -6.69 -10.16
N ASN A 97 12.91 -5.40 -10.05
CA ASN A 97 13.78 -4.29 -10.41
C ASN A 97 15.03 -4.23 -9.52
N THR A 98 14.83 -4.36 -8.20
CA THR A 98 15.92 -4.40 -7.21
C THR A 98 16.84 -5.59 -7.44
N ASN A 99 16.28 -6.79 -7.64
CA ASN A 99 17.05 -8.01 -7.92
C ASN A 99 17.86 -7.87 -9.21
N THR A 100 17.30 -7.24 -10.25
CA THR A 100 18.01 -6.99 -11.51
C THR A 100 19.19 -6.04 -11.29
N ALA A 101 19.03 -4.99 -10.49
CA ALA A 101 20.11 -4.07 -10.14
C ALA A 101 21.23 -4.79 -9.37
N VAL A 102 20.88 -5.60 -8.37
CA VAL A 102 21.85 -6.41 -7.60
C VAL A 102 22.63 -7.34 -8.52
N LEU A 103 21.95 -8.10 -9.38
CA LEU A 103 22.60 -9.01 -10.33
C LEU A 103 23.53 -8.27 -11.31
N THR A 104 23.13 -7.08 -11.75
CA THR A 104 23.96 -6.24 -12.63
C THR A 104 25.23 -5.77 -11.92
N THR A 105 25.12 -5.34 -10.66
CA THR A 105 26.29 -4.96 -9.83
C THR A 105 27.20 -6.16 -9.56
N MET A 106 26.64 -7.33 -9.23
CA MET A 106 27.42 -8.56 -9.02
C MET A 106 28.18 -8.96 -10.29
N LYS A 107 27.53 -8.86 -11.46
CA LYS A 107 28.18 -9.12 -12.75
C LYS A 107 29.33 -8.15 -13.00
N GLY A 108 29.13 -6.85 -12.77
CA GLY A 108 30.19 -5.85 -12.91
C GLY A 108 31.38 -6.11 -11.97
N ALA A 109 31.11 -6.51 -10.72
CA ALA A 109 32.14 -6.92 -9.77
C ALA A 109 32.91 -8.16 -10.23
N ALA A 110 32.20 -9.19 -10.73
CA ALA A 110 32.82 -10.39 -11.28
C ALA A 110 33.69 -10.09 -12.50
N ASP A 111 33.22 -9.24 -13.41
CA ASP A 111 33.99 -8.80 -14.59
C ASP A 111 35.24 -8.01 -14.18
N ALA A 112 35.14 -7.14 -13.17
CA ALA A 112 36.29 -6.40 -12.62
C ALA A 112 37.31 -7.32 -11.95
N MET A 113 36.86 -8.30 -11.15
CA MET A 113 37.74 -9.33 -10.58
C MET A 113 38.43 -10.14 -11.68
N LYS A 114 37.70 -10.52 -12.73
CA LYS A 114 38.26 -11.25 -13.86
C LYS A 114 39.33 -10.42 -14.59
N ALA A 115 39.08 -9.13 -14.81
CA ALA A 115 40.05 -8.23 -15.43
C ALA A 115 41.30 -8.03 -14.57
N ALA A 116 41.14 -7.88 -13.25
CA ALA A 116 42.26 -7.77 -12.31
C ALA A 116 43.16 -9.02 -12.34
N HIS A 117 42.57 -10.21 -12.47
CA HIS A 117 43.31 -11.47 -12.56
C HIS A 117 43.81 -11.80 -13.97
N GLN A 118 43.39 -11.08 -15.00
CA GLN A 118 43.72 -11.37 -16.40
C GLN A 118 45.21 -11.13 -16.74
N HIS A 119 45.96 -10.45 -15.87
CA HIS A 119 47.39 -10.13 -16.03
C HIS A 119 48.26 -10.71 -14.91
N MET A 120 47.73 -11.60 -14.08
CA MET A 120 48.52 -12.36 -13.12
C MET A 120 49.22 -13.51 -13.85
N ASP A 121 50.55 -13.53 -13.82
CA ASP A 121 51.37 -14.57 -14.45
C ASP A 121 51.07 -15.93 -13.79
N VAL A 122 51.08 -17.04 -14.54
CA VAL A 122 50.63 -18.36 -14.03
C VAL A 122 51.41 -18.80 -12.78
N ASP A 123 52.68 -18.38 -12.68
CA ASP A 123 53.52 -18.64 -11.51
C ASP A 123 53.08 -17.83 -10.27
N GLN A 124 52.60 -16.59 -10.45
CA GLN A 124 52.01 -15.78 -9.37
C GLN A 124 50.64 -16.28 -8.94
N VAL A 125 49.94 -17.01 -9.82
CA VAL A 125 48.65 -17.63 -9.49
C VAL A 125 48.86 -18.88 -8.62
N HIS A 126 49.96 -19.63 -8.74
CA HIS A 126 50.25 -20.74 -7.82
C HIS A 126 50.56 -20.22 -6.41
N ASP A 127 51.45 -19.23 -6.28
CA ASP A 127 51.75 -18.60 -4.98
C ASP A 127 50.50 -17.95 -4.37
N MET A 128 49.68 -17.27 -5.19
CA MET A 128 48.43 -16.67 -4.71
C MET A 128 47.33 -17.71 -4.41
N MET A 129 47.30 -18.89 -5.04
CA MET A 129 46.36 -19.95 -4.70
C MET A 129 46.73 -20.64 -3.38
N ASP A 130 48.03 -20.74 -3.09
CA ASP A 130 48.52 -21.18 -1.78
C ASP A 130 48.18 -20.14 -0.70
N ASP A 131 48.43 -18.84 -0.95
CA ASP A 131 48.04 -17.75 -0.04
C ASP A 131 46.50 -17.63 0.13
N ILE A 132 45.73 -17.85 -0.94
CA ILE A 132 44.26 -17.86 -0.90
C ILE A 132 43.75 -19.08 -0.14
N ALA A 133 44.34 -20.26 -0.30
CA ALA A 133 43.95 -21.44 0.47
C ALA A 133 44.22 -21.23 1.96
N GLU A 134 45.37 -20.65 2.32
CA GLU A 134 45.71 -20.30 3.69
C GLU A 134 44.76 -19.22 4.25
N GLN A 135 44.44 -18.19 3.46
CA GLN A 135 43.46 -17.17 3.87
C GLN A 135 42.01 -17.65 3.88
N GLN A 136 41.63 -18.63 3.04
CA GLN A 136 40.30 -19.20 3.03
C GLN A 136 40.10 -20.13 4.23
N ASP A 137 41.16 -20.77 4.71
CA ASP A 137 41.15 -21.50 5.98
C ASP A 137 41.12 -20.54 7.18
N VAL A 138 41.82 -19.41 7.14
CA VAL A 138 41.65 -18.33 8.14
C VAL A 138 40.26 -17.72 8.10
N ALA A 139 39.69 -17.50 6.91
CA ALA A 139 38.34 -16.99 6.75
C ALA A 139 37.28 -18.00 7.20
N ARG A 140 37.53 -19.32 7.03
CA ARG A 140 36.71 -20.39 7.62
C ARG A 140 36.89 -20.47 9.12
N GLU A 141 38.07 -20.24 9.67
CA GLU A 141 38.30 -20.21 11.12
C GLU A 141 37.63 -18.98 11.76
N ILE A 142 37.67 -17.82 11.08
CA ILE A 142 36.93 -16.61 11.45
C ILE A 142 35.43 -16.84 11.28
N SER A 143 35.00 -17.45 10.17
CA SER A 143 33.60 -17.77 9.93
C SER A 143 33.14 -18.75 10.99
N ASP A 144 33.82 -19.85 11.28
CA ASP A 144 33.45 -20.81 12.33
C ASP A 144 33.51 -20.18 13.73
N ALA A 145 34.41 -19.23 13.99
CA ALA A 145 34.45 -18.46 15.24
C ALA A 145 33.27 -17.47 15.36
N ILE A 146 32.78 -16.92 14.25
CA ILE A 146 31.62 -16.02 14.18
C ILE A 146 30.30 -16.81 14.07
N SER A 147 30.34 -17.96 13.41
CA SER A 147 29.21 -18.85 13.08
C SER A 147 29.02 -19.93 14.12
N ASN A 148 29.88 -20.03 15.14
CA ASN A 148 29.57 -20.76 16.36
C ASN A 148 28.53 -19.93 17.14
N PRO A 149 27.22 -20.18 16.97
CA PRO A 149 26.15 -19.26 17.35
C PRO A 149 25.81 -19.37 18.84
N VAL A 150 26.57 -20.13 19.62
CA VAL A 150 26.26 -20.39 21.04
C VAL A 150 26.43 -19.13 21.90
N ALA A 151 26.96 -18.02 21.36
CA ALA A 151 27.26 -16.81 22.13
C ALA A 151 26.46 -15.54 21.76
N PHE A 152 25.71 -15.52 20.66
CA PHE A 152 24.85 -14.37 20.32
C PHE A 152 23.51 -14.88 19.81
N GLY A 153 22.64 -15.19 20.78
CA GLY A 153 21.24 -15.48 20.53
C GLY A 153 20.54 -14.28 19.90
N GLN A 154 19.75 -14.58 18.87
CA GLN A 154 18.30 -14.49 18.92
C GLN A 154 17.80 -14.97 17.56
N ASP A 155 17.49 -16.26 17.47
CA ASP A 155 16.23 -16.61 16.81
C ASP A 155 15.18 -15.92 17.69
N ALA A 156 14.54 -14.86 17.20
CA ALA A 156 13.45 -14.25 17.93
C ALA A 156 12.38 -15.34 18.09
N ASP A 157 12.11 -15.73 19.34
CA ASP A 157 11.16 -16.78 19.66
C ASP A 157 9.79 -16.28 19.20
N GLU A 158 9.10 -17.03 18.33
CA GLU A 158 7.79 -16.61 17.79
C GLU A 158 6.81 -16.32 18.95
N ASP A 159 6.91 -17.05 20.05
CA ASP A 159 6.14 -16.86 21.28
C ASP A 159 6.42 -15.51 21.98
N GLU A 160 7.65 -14.99 21.89
CA GLU A 160 8.04 -13.69 22.47
C GLU A 160 7.47 -12.54 21.62
N LEU A 161 7.53 -12.68 20.29
CA LEU A 161 6.96 -11.72 19.33
C LEU A 161 5.44 -11.68 19.36
N GLU A 162 4.77 -12.82 19.51
CA GLU A 162 3.31 -12.90 19.65
C GLU A 162 2.84 -12.18 20.92
N LYS A 163 3.58 -12.33 22.01
CA LYS A 163 3.26 -11.66 23.27
C LYS A 163 3.45 -10.14 23.17
N GLU A 164 4.53 -9.67 22.54
CA GLU A 164 4.75 -8.24 22.31
C GLU A 164 3.65 -7.63 21.42
N LEU A 165 3.20 -8.38 20.40
CA LEU A 165 2.07 -7.97 19.55
C LEU A 165 0.76 -7.87 20.34
N GLU A 166 0.50 -8.80 21.25
CA GLU A 166 -0.71 -8.81 22.10
C GLU A 166 -0.70 -7.63 23.09
N GLU A 167 0.45 -7.28 23.66
CA GLU A 167 0.62 -6.10 24.51
C GLU A 167 0.37 -4.79 23.73
N LEU A 168 0.93 -4.65 22.52
CA LEU A 168 0.69 -3.47 21.67
C LEU A 168 -0.78 -3.32 21.24
N GLN A 169 -1.47 -4.43 20.97
CA GLN A 169 -2.90 -4.41 20.66
C GLN A 169 -3.75 -4.00 21.86
N GLN A 170 -3.38 -4.48 23.05
CA GLN A 170 -4.07 -4.12 24.29
C GLN A 170 -3.85 -2.64 24.64
N GLU A 171 -2.64 -2.10 24.46
CA GLU A 171 -2.37 -0.67 24.65
C GLU A 171 -3.15 0.22 23.68
N GLN A 172 -3.28 -0.21 22.42
CA GLN A 172 -4.08 0.49 21.41
C GLN A 172 -5.57 0.47 21.77
N LEU A 173 -6.11 -0.69 22.18
CA LEU A 173 -7.49 -0.85 22.65
C LEU A 173 -7.76 -0.05 23.92
N ASP A 174 -6.84 -0.07 24.87
CA ASP A 174 -6.93 0.72 26.10
C ASP A 174 -6.89 2.21 25.78
N LYS A 175 -6.11 2.65 24.80
CA LYS A 175 -6.10 4.04 24.32
C LYS A 175 -7.40 4.43 23.62
N GLU A 176 -8.03 3.52 22.87
CA GLU A 176 -9.35 3.70 22.28
C GLU A 176 -10.48 3.70 23.34
N LEU A 177 -10.38 2.86 24.37
CA LEU A 177 -11.35 2.73 25.48
C LEU A 177 -11.22 3.86 26.51
N LEU A 178 -10.00 4.32 26.79
CA LEU A 178 -9.70 5.49 27.64
C LEU A 178 -10.10 6.79 26.96
N GLY A 179 -10.50 6.77 25.69
CA GLY A 179 -11.13 7.91 25.02
C GLY A 179 -10.34 9.19 25.19
N ILE A 180 -9.01 9.13 25.07
CA ILE A 180 -8.16 10.34 25.10
C ILE A 180 -8.21 10.97 23.71
N ASP A 181 -9.42 11.34 23.29
CA ASP A 181 -9.59 12.65 22.70
C ASP A 181 -9.32 13.63 23.84
N THR A 182 -8.26 14.42 23.73
CA THR A 182 -7.97 15.50 24.65
C THR A 182 -9.04 16.60 24.51
N THR A 183 -10.24 16.38 25.03
CA THR A 183 -11.16 17.46 25.37
C THR A 183 -10.91 17.82 26.82
N THR A 184 -10.14 18.89 26.99
CA THR A 184 -9.91 19.60 28.25
C THR A 184 -11.18 19.69 29.10
N ASP A 185 -11.00 19.41 30.38
CA ASP A 185 -11.91 19.61 31.51
C ASP A 185 -12.85 20.81 31.36
N GLU A 186 -14.16 20.56 31.29
CA GLU A 186 -15.15 21.40 31.97
C GLU A 186 -16.14 20.48 32.70
N LEU A 187 -16.00 20.43 34.02
CA LEU A 187 -16.93 19.78 34.94
C LEU A 187 -18.34 20.39 34.79
N PRO A 188 -19.42 19.59 34.90
CA PRO A 188 -20.78 20.11 34.78
C PRO A 188 -21.12 21.02 35.96
N ALA A 189 -21.43 22.29 35.69
CA ALA A 189 -21.90 23.24 36.69
C ALA A 189 -23.32 22.89 37.18
N VAL A 190 -23.48 22.96 38.50
CA VAL A 190 -24.71 22.67 39.27
C VAL A 190 -25.90 23.50 38.76
N PRO A 191 -27.12 22.92 38.62
CA PRO A 191 -28.25 23.63 38.04
C PRO A 191 -28.77 24.73 38.99
N THR A 192 -28.69 25.98 38.55
CA THR A 192 -29.42 27.09 39.17
C THR A 192 -30.64 27.41 38.32
N SER A 193 -31.81 26.98 38.79
CA SER A 193 -33.09 27.20 38.14
C SER A 193 -33.55 28.66 38.24
N VAL A 194 -33.81 29.33 37.12
CA VAL A 194 -34.85 30.37 37.00
C VAL A 194 -35.42 30.32 35.57
N PRO A 195 -36.75 30.31 35.36
CA PRO A 195 -37.35 30.13 34.04
C PRO A 195 -37.63 31.48 33.35
N VAL A 196 -37.24 31.64 32.09
CA VAL A 196 -37.85 32.63 31.18
C VAL A 196 -38.02 32.04 29.77
N ALA A 197 -39.18 32.32 29.22
CA ALA A 197 -39.82 31.73 28.05
C ALA A 197 -39.26 32.26 26.68
N PRO A 198 -39.78 31.78 25.53
CA PRO A 198 -38.99 31.46 24.33
C PRO A 198 -38.86 32.60 23.33
N ASN A 199 -37.83 32.55 22.47
CA ASN A 199 -37.95 33.16 21.15
C ASN A 199 -37.31 32.34 20.02
N LYS A 200 -38.05 32.32 18.91
CA LYS A 200 -37.81 31.58 17.66
C LYS A 200 -36.61 32.17 16.91
N THR A 201 -35.86 31.32 16.21
CA THR A 201 -35.53 31.55 14.79
C THR A 201 -35.09 30.23 14.14
N ARG A 202 -35.75 29.91 13.03
CA ARG A 202 -35.46 28.79 12.12
C ARG A 202 -34.84 29.43 10.88
N THR A 203 -33.58 29.14 10.60
CA THR A 203 -32.97 29.41 9.29
C THR A 203 -32.66 28.08 8.61
N LYS A 204 -33.13 27.99 7.36
CA LYS A 204 -33.08 26.82 6.49
C LYS A 204 -31.67 26.64 5.93
N ALA A 205 -31.29 25.38 5.75
CA ALA A 205 -30.06 24.94 5.10
C ALA A 205 -30.22 24.75 3.57
N LYS A 206 -29.09 24.96 2.87
CA LYS A 206 -28.62 24.44 1.56
C LYS A 206 -29.19 25.05 0.26
N PRO A 207 -28.35 25.20 -0.80
CA PRO A 207 -27.55 24.10 -1.39
C PRO A 207 -26.06 24.41 -1.65
N GLU A 208 -25.17 23.55 -1.12
CA GLU A 208 -23.74 23.42 -1.50
C GLU A 208 -23.48 22.14 -2.34
N GLU A 209 -24.44 21.21 -2.43
CA GLU A 209 -24.23 19.88 -3.04
C GLU A 209 -24.14 19.88 -4.59
N ASP A 210 -24.49 21.00 -5.24
CA ASP A 210 -24.40 21.14 -6.71
C ASP A 210 -23.05 21.71 -7.19
N GLU A 211 -22.22 22.24 -6.28
CA GLU A 211 -20.91 22.79 -6.62
C GLU A 211 -19.83 21.69 -6.61
N ASP A 212 -19.85 20.81 -5.60
CA ASP A 212 -18.91 19.68 -5.46
C ASP A 212 -18.97 18.71 -6.65
N LEU A 213 -20.17 18.52 -7.23
CA LEU A 213 -20.36 17.62 -8.37
C LEU A 213 -19.75 18.18 -9.66
N LYS A 214 -19.67 19.50 -9.80
CA LYS A 214 -19.14 20.17 -10.99
C LYS A 214 -17.63 20.27 -10.97
N GLU A 215 -17.00 20.38 -9.80
CA GLU A 215 -15.54 20.35 -9.69
C GLU A 215 -14.96 18.97 -10.05
N LEU A 216 -15.66 17.88 -9.70
CA LEU A 216 -15.25 16.53 -10.07
C LEU A 216 -15.33 16.25 -11.58
N GLU A 217 -16.33 16.81 -12.28
CA GLU A 217 -16.44 16.67 -13.73
C GLU A 217 -15.37 17.49 -14.48
N ALA A 218 -14.89 18.59 -13.90
CA ALA A 218 -13.85 19.44 -14.50
C ALA A 218 -12.43 18.86 -14.38
N TRP A 219 -12.18 17.96 -13.42
CA TRP A 219 -10.87 17.33 -13.24
C TRP A 219 -10.70 16.03 -14.04
N ALA A 220 -11.80 15.51 -14.61
CA ALA A 220 -11.82 14.28 -15.41
C ALA A 220 -11.63 14.52 -16.93
N SER A 221 -11.42 15.78 -17.38
CA SER A 221 -11.20 16.16 -18.79
C SER A 221 -9.74 16.39 -19.14
#